data_AF-A0A3B9ZQ45-F1
#
_entry.id   AF-A0A3B9ZQ45-F1
#
_cell.length_a   1.000
_cell.length_b   1.000
_cell.length_c   1.000
_cell.angle_alpha   90.00
_cell.angle_beta   90.00
_cell.angle_gamma   90.00
#
_symmetry.space_group_name_H-M   'P 1'
#
loop_
_entity.id
_entity.type
_entity.pdbx_description
1 polymer ?
#
loop_
_entity_poly.entity_id
_entity_poly.type
_entity_poly.pdbx_seq_one_letter_code
_entity_poly.pdbx_strand_id
1 'polypeptide(L)'
;IAGMEGHICDNCVEQAHAIVEEEFKKEKGFDTTGIKLMKPIEIKKFLDQYVIGQDQAKKILAVAVYNHYKRLNQPVSADETEIE
;
A
#
# COMPACT_ATOMS: atom_id res chain seq x y z
N ILE A 1 -25.06 -23.99 14.18
CA ILE A 1 -25.74 -24.25 12.88
C ILE A 1 -25.67 -25.75 12.59
N ALA A 2 -26.78 -26.38 12.20
CA ALA A 2 -26.83 -27.82 11.93
C ALA A 2 -27.34 -28.08 10.52
N GLY A 3 -26.50 -28.66 9.67
CA GLY A 3 -26.86 -29.17 8.35
C GLY A 3 -26.95 -30.70 8.38
N MET A 4 -27.56 -31.27 7.35
CA MET A 4 -27.83 -32.71 7.25
C MET A 4 -26.55 -33.59 7.30
N GLU A 5 -25.37 -33.03 6.99
CA GLU A 5 -24.07 -33.72 7.04
C GLU A 5 -23.04 -33.07 7.98
N GLY A 6 -23.47 -32.23 8.93
CA GLY A 6 -22.51 -31.62 9.85
C GLY A 6 -23.10 -30.68 10.88
N HIS A 7 -22.49 -30.70 12.06
CA HIS A 7 -22.82 -29.82 13.17
C HIS A 7 -21.64 -28.89 13.45
N ILE A 8 -21.87 -27.58 13.32
CA ILE A 8 -20.91 -26.56 13.75
C ILE A 8 -21.47 -25.88 15.01
N CYS A 9 -20.65 -25.85 16.08
CA CYS A 9 -21.00 -25.16 17.31
C CYS A 9 -20.83 -23.65 17.16
N ASP A 10 -21.53 -22.89 18.01
CA ASP A 10 -21.54 -21.43 17.90
C ASP A 10 -20.15 -20.82 18.14
N ASN A 11 -19.35 -21.42 19.03
CA ASN A 11 -17.96 -21.03 19.23
C ASN A 11 -17.09 -21.21 17.98
N CYS A 12 -17.31 -22.26 17.18
CA CYS A 12 -16.58 -22.43 15.92
C CYS A 12 -16.98 -21.37 14.88
N VAL A 13 -18.24 -20.90 14.90
CA VAL A 13 -18.70 -19.82 14.03
C VAL A 13 -18.02 -18.50 14.41
N GLU A 14 -17.94 -18.19 15.71
CA GLU A 14 -17.25 -17.00 16.20
C GLU A 14 -15.74 -17.03 15.88
N GLN A 15 -15.09 -18.19 16.07
CA GLN A 15 -13.67 -18.34 15.74
C GLN A 15 -13.40 -18.21 14.24
N ALA A 16 -14.23 -18.82 13.39
CA ALA A 16 -14.10 -18.67 11.94
C ALA A 16 -14.33 -17.21 11.50
N HIS A 17 -15.31 -16.54 12.11
CA HIS A 17 -15.57 -15.11 11.85
C HIS A 17 -14.39 -14.23 12.28
N ALA A 18 -13.79 -14.50 13.45
CA ALA A 18 -12.62 -13.78 13.93
C ALA A 18 -11.41 -13.94 12.98
N ILE A 19 -11.15 -15.16 12.51
CA ILE A 19 -10.06 -15.44 11.56
C ILE A 19 -10.27 -14.63 10.26
N VAL A 20 -11.48 -14.64 9.72
CA VAL A 20 -11.81 -13.89 8.49
C VAL A 20 -11.67 -12.37 8.72
N GLU A 21 -12.16 -11.84 9.84
CA GLU A 21 -12.00 -10.43 10.19
C GLU A 21 -10.53 -10.00 10.35
N GLU A 22 -9.69 -10.86 10.92
CA GLU A 22 -8.26 -10.58 11.07
C GLU A 22 -7.56 -10.49 9.72
N GLU A 23 -7.91 -11.37 8.78
CA GLU A 23 -7.38 -11.30 7.41
C GLU A 23 -7.84 -10.03 6.69
N PHE A 24 -9.11 -9.61 6.82
CA PHE A 24 -9.59 -8.33 6.30
C PHE A 24 -8.91 -7.11 6.94
N LYS A 25 -8.54 -7.20 8.24
CA LYS A 25 -7.79 -6.13 8.93
C LYS A 25 -6.34 -6.06 8.47
N LYS A 26 -5.71 -7.19 8.09
CA LYS A 26 -4.36 -7.22 7.51
C LYS A 26 -4.30 -6.63 6.10
N GLU A 27 -5.42 -6.63 5.36
CA GLU A 27 -5.54 -5.94 4.06
C GLU A 27 -5.68 -4.41 4.16
N LYS A 28 -5.73 -3.83 5.37
CA LYS A 28 -5.52 -2.39 5.53
C LYS A 28 -4.06 -2.10 5.16
N GLY A 29 -3.86 -1.77 3.88
CA GLY A 29 -2.58 -1.38 3.31
C GLY A 29 -1.86 -0.39 4.21
N PHE A 30 -0.53 -0.43 4.15
CA PHE A 30 0.38 0.44 4.89
C PHE A 30 -0.22 1.85 5.02
N ASP A 31 -0.43 2.31 6.25
CA ASP A 31 -1.11 3.58 6.52
C ASP A 31 -0.22 4.75 6.07
N THR A 32 -0.40 5.15 4.82
CA THR A 32 0.36 6.25 4.21
C THR A 32 -0.21 7.62 4.55
N THR A 33 -1.27 7.72 5.35
CA THR A 33 -2.00 8.98 5.61
C THR A 33 -1.15 10.07 6.29
N GLY A 34 0.06 9.75 6.74
CA GLY A 34 1.06 10.72 7.24
C GLY A 34 2.26 10.99 6.35
N ILE A 35 2.42 10.31 5.20
CA ILE A 35 3.60 10.52 4.34
C ILE A 35 3.42 11.80 3.52
N LYS A 36 4.07 12.87 3.98
CA LYS A 36 4.27 14.08 3.17
C LYS A 36 5.17 13.76 1.98
N LEU A 37 4.55 13.57 0.82
CA LEU A 37 5.24 13.26 -0.43
C LEU A 37 6.15 14.43 -0.85
N MET A 38 7.47 14.23 -0.81
CA MET A 38 8.45 15.22 -1.26
C MET A 38 8.40 15.38 -2.77
N LYS A 39 8.59 16.60 -3.28
CA LYS A 39 8.65 16.85 -4.73
C LYS A 39 9.89 16.18 -5.33
N PRO A 40 9.88 15.74 -6.60
CA PRO A 40 11.06 15.13 -7.24
C PRO A 40 12.32 16.02 -7.17
N ILE A 41 12.16 17.33 -7.24
CA ILE A 41 13.27 18.30 -7.09
C ILE A 41 13.92 18.21 -5.70
N GLU A 42 13.12 18.02 -4.65
CA GLU A 42 13.60 17.89 -3.27
C GLU A 42 14.34 16.57 -3.08
N ILE A 43 13.81 15.47 -3.65
CA ILE A 43 14.45 14.15 -3.64
C ILE A 43 15.80 14.22 -4.38
N LYS A 44 15.83 14.86 -5.55
CA LYS A 44 17.06 15.05 -6.34
C LYS A 44 18.09 15.88 -5.58
N LYS A 45 17.67 16.96 -4.92
CA LYS A 45 18.55 17.81 -4.09
C LYS A 45 19.11 17.06 -2.88
N PHE A 46 18.31 16.18 -2.26
CA PHE A 46 18.78 15.30 -1.20
C PHE A 46 19.84 14.32 -1.72
N LEU A 47 19.59 13.68 -2.86
CA LEU A 47 20.56 12.79 -3.50
C LEU A 47 21.85 13.52 -3.90
N ASP A 48 21.78 14.80 -4.29
CA ASP A 48 22.95 15.63 -4.61
C ASP A 48 23.91 15.79 -3.41
N GLN A 49 23.45 15.60 -2.16
CA GLN A 49 24.29 15.67 -0.96
C GLN A 49 25.19 14.43 -0.79
N TYR A 50 24.82 13.30 -1.38
CA TYR A 50 25.50 12.01 -1.19
C TYR A 50 26.06 11.42 -2.50
N VAL A 51 25.50 11.82 -3.64
CA VAL A 51 25.83 11.29 -4.97
C VAL A 51 26.30 12.41 -5.90
N ILE A 52 27.59 12.41 -6.18
CA ILE A 52 28.25 13.39 -7.06
C ILE A 52 28.13 12.92 -8.53
N GLY A 53 27.73 13.83 -9.43
CA GLY A 53 27.49 13.51 -10.85
C GLY A 53 26.20 12.72 -11.09
N GLN A 54 26.10 11.94 -12.17
CA GLN A 54 24.95 11.08 -12.49
C GLN A 54 23.58 11.80 -12.50
N ASP A 55 23.52 13.00 -13.08
CA ASP A 55 22.31 13.83 -13.07
C ASP A 55 21.09 13.16 -13.70
N GLN A 56 21.30 12.40 -14.77
CA GLN A 56 20.22 11.66 -15.44
C GLN A 56 19.63 10.58 -14.52
N ALA A 57 20.47 9.80 -13.84
CA ALA A 57 20.02 8.76 -12.92
C ALA A 57 19.27 9.35 -11.72
N LYS A 58 19.78 10.44 -11.12
CA LYS A 58 19.12 11.13 -10.01
C LYS A 58 17.75 11.68 -10.39
N LYS A 59 17.62 12.22 -11.61
CA LYS A 59 16.32 12.68 -12.14
C LYS A 59 15.33 11.52 -12.30
N ILE A 60 15.76 10.40 -12.89
CA ILE A 60 14.91 9.22 -13.11
C ILE A 60 14.44 8.66 -11.77
N LEU A 61 15.37 8.47 -10.81
CA LEU A 61 15.04 7.95 -9.48
C LEU A 61 14.07 8.86 -8.73
N ALA A 62 14.30 10.17 -8.77
CA ALA A 62 13.43 11.12 -8.08
C ALA A 62 11.98 11.07 -8.59
N VAL A 63 11.77 10.95 -9.91
CA VAL A 63 10.44 10.82 -10.50
C VAL A 63 9.83 9.44 -10.21
N ALA A 64 10.62 8.37 -10.35
CA ALA A 64 10.17 7.00 -10.10
C ALA A 64 9.69 6.81 -8.66
N VAL A 65 10.47 7.27 -7.68
CA VAL A 65 10.14 7.17 -6.25
C VAL A 65 8.91 8.02 -5.92
N TYR A 66 8.84 9.25 -6.44
CA TYR A 66 7.66 10.10 -6.28
C TYR A 66 6.38 9.42 -6.78
N ASN A 67 6.42 8.86 -7.99
CA ASN A 67 5.27 8.17 -8.58
C ASN A 67 4.93 6.87 -7.84
N HIS A 68 5.93 6.14 -7.34
CA HIS A 68 5.72 4.93 -6.55
C HIS A 68 4.93 5.23 -5.26
N TYR A 69 5.39 6.22 -4.49
CA TYR A 69 4.68 6.62 -3.27
C TYR A 69 3.33 7.29 -3.58
N LYS A 70 3.19 8.01 -4.70
CA LYS A 70 1.88 8.53 -5.14
C LYS A 70 0.88 7.39 -5.38
N ARG A 71 1.31 6.28 -5.99
CA ARG A 71 0.46 5.08 -6.21
C ARG A 71 0.12 4.38 -4.90
N LEU A 72 1.08 4.27 -3.97
CA LEU A 72 0.83 3.66 -2.66
C LEU A 72 -0.18 4.44 -1.82
N ASN A 73 -0.19 5.77 -1.96
CA ASN A 73 -1.10 6.65 -1.22
C ASN A 73 -2.50 6.76 -1.85
N GLN A 74 -2.74 6.16 -3.01
CA GLN A 74 -4.06 6.16 -3.62
C GLN A 74 -4.95 5.14 -2.88
N PRO A 75 -6.16 5.55 -2.44
CA PRO A 75 -7.13 4.58 -1.96
C PRO A 75 -7.42 3.60 -3.11
N VAL A 76 -7.50 2.31 -2.81
CA VAL A 76 -7.92 1.28 -3.77
C VAL A 76 -9.38 1.55 -4.11
N SER A 77 -9.63 2.45 -5.06
CA SER A 77 -10.93 2.56 -5.71
C SER A 77 -11.02 1.40 -6.68
N ALA A 78 -12.10 0.63 -6.59
CA ALA A 78 -12.36 -0.55 -7.41
C ALA A 78 -12.72 -0.20 -8.87
N ASP A 79 -12.21 0.92 -9.39
CA ASP A 79 -12.51 1.38 -10.74
C ASP A 79 -11.22 1.62 -11.51
N GLU A 80 -11.26 1.17 -12.75
CA GLU A 80 -10.15 0.60 -13.49
C GLU A 80 -9.08 1.61 -13.92
N THR A 81 -7.91 1.05 -14.14
CA THR A 81 -6.67 1.59 -14.69
C THR A 81 -6.83 2.59 -15.85
N GLU A 82 -6.54 3.88 -15.62
CA GLU A 82 -5.89 4.74 -16.61
C GLU A 82 -4.91 5.69 -15.90
N ILE A 83 -3.62 5.58 -16.22
CA ILE A 83 -2.60 6.56 -15.85
C ILE A 83 -1.81 6.87 -17.14
N GLU A 84 -2.18 7.95 -17.83
CA GLU A 84 -1.33 8.63 -18.81
C GLU A 84 -0.26 9.49 -18.14
#